data_AF-A0A536RT98-F1
#
_entry.id   AF-A0A536RT98-F1
#
_cell.length_a   1.000
_cell.length_b   1.000
_cell.length_c   1.000
_cell.angle_alpha   90.00
_cell.angle_beta   90.00
_cell.angle_gamma   90.00
#
_symmetry.space_group_name_H-M   'P 1'
#
loop_
_entity.id
_entity.type
_entity.pdbx_description
1 polymer ?
#
loop_
_entity_poly.entity_id
_entity_poly.type
_entity_poly.pdbx_seq_one_letter_code
_entity_poly.pdbx_strand_id
1 'polypeptide(L)'
;MAKWNPLALKILMWVVGILMVVSSAASFIGVSVFQNNEGLAGAITAPVAGIAFGAGIMIAGFDPVANISWVRAVVVYAILEVVYNIFTQIAIGTFDIVAFIIGILIAAVILVLYPNKPALWMQGGTPSGARA
;
A
#
# COMPACT_ATOMS: atom_id res chain seq x y z
N MET A 1 -21.87 9.43 -10.02
CA MET A 1 -20.40 9.30 -9.89
C MET A 1 -19.75 10.38 -10.74
N ALA A 2 -19.00 11.31 -10.15
CA ALA A 2 -18.42 12.43 -10.89
C ALA A 2 -17.44 11.93 -11.97
N LYS A 3 -17.41 12.59 -13.14
CA LYS A 3 -16.54 12.21 -14.29
C LYS A 3 -15.05 12.08 -13.95
N TRP A 4 -14.63 12.67 -12.83
CA TRP A 4 -13.25 12.74 -12.37
C TRP A 4 -12.81 11.58 -11.47
N ASN A 5 -13.74 10.81 -10.89
CA ASN A 5 -13.41 9.66 -10.02
C ASN A 5 -12.41 8.67 -10.65
N PRO A 6 -12.57 8.25 -11.92
CA PRO A 6 -11.64 7.29 -12.50
C PRO A 6 -10.25 7.89 -12.72
N LEU A 7 -10.15 9.15 -13.13
CA LEU A 7 -8.86 9.79 -13.38
C LEU A 7 -8.12 10.08 -12.06
N ALA A 8 -8.84 10.54 -11.03
CA ALA A 8 -8.29 10.75 -9.70
C ALA A 8 -7.76 9.44 -9.08
N LEU A 9 -8.46 8.32 -9.27
CA LEU A 9 -8.01 7.01 -8.79
C LEU A 9 -6.70 6.57 -9.47
N LYS A 10 -6.58 6.75 -10.79
CA LYS A 10 -5.34 6.45 -11.53
C LYS A 10 -4.17 7.26 -11.01
N ILE A 11 -4.37 8.58 -10.87
CA ILE A 11 -3.34 9.49 -10.35
C ILE A 11 -2.97 9.11 -8.92
N LEU A 12 -3.95 8.80 -8.06
CA LEU A 12 -3.68 8.39 -6.69
C LEU A 12 -2.80 7.15 -6.64
N MET A 13 -3.11 6.12 -7.43
CA MET A 13 -2.27 4.92 -7.49
C MET A 13 -0.85 5.24 -7.95
N TRP A 14 -0.70 6.08 -8.97
CA TRP A 14 0.61 6.54 -9.42
C TRP A 14 1.39 7.28 -8.33
N VAL A 15 0.75 8.23 -7.65
CA VAL A 15 1.39 9.00 -6.58
C VAL A 15 1.81 8.09 -5.43
N VAL A 16 0.93 7.20 -4.96
CA VAL A 16 1.26 6.22 -3.91
C VAL A 16 2.42 5.33 -4.33
N GLY A 17 2.39 4.80 -5.56
CA GLY A 17 3.45 3.94 -6.07
C GLY A 17 4.80 4.66 -6.18
N ILE A 18 4.83 5.91 -6.66
CA ILE A 18 6.05 6.72 -6.72
C ILE A 18 6.59 7.00 -5.32
N LEU A 19 5.74 7.43 -4.39
CA LEU A 19 6.16 7.73 -3.02
C LEU A 19 6.77 6.49 -2.34
N MET A 20 6.19 5.32 -2.57
CA MET A 20 6.69 4.05 -2.06
C MET A 20 8.07 3.69 -2.65
N VAL A 21 8.23 3.83 -3.97
CA VAL A 21 9.52 3.58 -4.63
C VAL A 21 10.58 4.56 -4.15
N VAL A 22 10.28 5.85 -4.07
CA VAL A 22 11.24 6.89 -3.67
C VAL A 22 11.62 6.74 -2.19
N SER A 23 10.66 6.50 -1.31
CA SER A 23 10.92 6.24 0.12
C SER A 23 11.78 4.99 0.32
N SER A 24 11.47 3.92 -0.41
CA SER A 24 12.25 2.68 -0.38
C SER A 24 13.63 2.84 -1.02
N ALA A 25 13.78 3.69 -2.03
CA ALA A 25 15.07 4.03 -2.61
C ALA A 25 15.94 4.83 -1.61
N ALA A 26 15.34 5.76 -0.86
CA ALA A 26 16.03 6.54 0.16
C ALA A 26 16.55 5.67 1.32
N SER A 27 15.84 4.60 1.67
CA SER A 27 16.28 3.69 2.74
C SER A 27 17.53 2.87 2.37
N PHE A 28 17.85 2.68 1.08
CA PHE A 28 19.15 2.11 0.67
C PHE A 28 20.33 2.94 1.16
N ILE A 29 20.20 4.27 1.17
CA ILE A 29 21.26 5.16 1.66
C ILE A 29 21.43 4.94 3.17
N GLY A 30 20.32 4.88 3.93
CA GLY A 30 20.36 4.61 5.37
C GLY A 30 21.00 3.26 5.72
N VAL A 31 20.65 2.19 4.98
CA VAL A 31 21.22 0.85 5.14
C VAL A 31 22.70 0.78 4.77
N SER A 32 23.14 1.56 3.78
CA SER A 32 24.55 1.62 3.38
C SER A 32 25.44 2.33 4.40
N VAL A 33 24.88 3.23 5.22
CA VAL A 33 25.59 4.03 6.22
C VAL A 33 25.56 3.39 7.61
N PHE A 34 24.45 2.75 8.00
CA PHE A 34 24.31 2.03 9.27
C PHE A 34 24.03 0.55 9.01
N GLN A 35 25.07 -0.29 9.10
CA GLN A 35 25.01 -1.73 8.84
C GLN A 35 24.36 -2.54 9.99
N ASN A 36 23.21 -2.10 10.52
CA ASN A 36 22.56 -2.76 11.65
C ASN A 36 21.63 -3.92 11.23
N ASN A 37 21.91 -4.54 10.09
CA ASN A 37 20.96 -5.38 9.37
C ASN A 37 21.29 -6.87 9.47
N GLU A 38 21.09 -7.44 10.66
CA GLU A 38 21.03 -8.88 10.82
C GLU A 38 19.61 -9.39 10.48
N GLY A 39 19.50 -10.22 9.44
CA GLY A 39 18.26 -10.93 9.07
C GLY A 39 17.62 -10.48 7.74
N LEU A 40 16.73 -11.34 7.21
CA LEU A 40 16.04 -11.17 5.93
C LEU A 40 15.11 -9.94 5.88
N ALA A 41 14.84 -9.26 6.99
CA ALA A 41 14.05 -8.02 7.01
C ALA A 41 14.92 -6.76 7.05
N GLY A 42 16.14 -6.85 7.58
CA GLY A 42 17.09 -5.73 7.63
C GLY A 42 17.94 -5.65 6.37
N ALA A 43 18.45 -6.77 5.87
CA ALA A 43 19.45 -6.78 4.82
C ALA A 43 18.85 -6.61 3.42
N ILE A 44 18.76 -5.36 2.91
CA ILE A 44 18.50 -4.99 1.48
C ILE A 44 17.10 -5.36 0.93
N THR A 45 16.49 -6.41 1.43
CA THR A 45 15.22 -7.02 1.03
C THR A 45 14.00 -6.16 1.32
N ALA A 46 13.94 -5.47 2.46
CA ALA A 46 12.84 -4.57 2.79
C ALA A 46 12.72 -3.40 1.78
N PRO A 47 13.82 -2.70 1.44
CA PRO A 47 13.82 -1.72 0.35
C PRO A 47 13.38 -2.30 -1.01
N VAL A 48 13.88 -3.49 -1.39
CA VAL A 48 13.50 -4.13 -2.66
C VAL A 48 12.00 -4.46 -2.70
N ALA A 49 11.44 -4.98 -1.60
CA ALA A 49 10.02 -5.27 -1.49
C ALA A 49 9.16 -4.01 -1.64
N GLY A 50 9.56 -2.90 -1.00
CA GLY A 50 8.88 -1.62 -1.12
C GLY A 50 8.91 -1.05 -2.53
N ILE A 51 10.05 -1.14 -3.23
CA ILE A 51 10.16 -0.74 -4.64
C ILE A 51 9.28 -1.62 -5.54
N ALA A 52 9.35 -2.94 -5.40
CA ALA A 52 8.56 -3.87 -6.22
C ALA A 52 7.05 -3.66 -6.01
N PHE A 53 6.64 -3.46 -4.76
CA PHE A 53 5.25 -3.16 -4.42
C PHE A 53 4.79 -1.81 -5.01
N GLY A 54 5.60 -0.76 -4.85
CA GLY A 54 5.30 0.55 -5.43
C GLY A 54 5.22 0.51 -6.97
N ALA A 55 6.12 -0.23 -7.63
CA ALA A 55 6.08 -0.44 -9.08
C ALA A 55 4.80 -1.17 -9.53
N GLY A 56 4.39 -2.21 -8.82
CA GLY A 56 3.14 -2.92 -9.09
C GLY A 56 1.90 -2.00 -8.96
N ILE A 57 1.88 -1.12 -7.96
CA ILE A 57 0.81 -0.12 -7.80
C ILE A 57 0.79 0.86 -8.98
N MET A 58 1.94 1.35 -9.44
CA MET A 58 2.01 2.27 -10.60
C MET A 58 1.48 1.61 -11.87
N ILE A 59 1.88 0.36 -12.13
CA ILE A 59 1.41 -0.40 -13.30
C ILE A 59 -0.11 -0.61 -13.21
N ALA A 60 -0.63 -1.00 -12.04
CA ALA A 60 -2.06 -1.14 -11.83
C ALA A 60 -2.82 0.19 -11.97
N GLY A 61 -2.16 1.32 -11.74
CA GLY A 61 -2.72 2.66 -11.91
C GLY A 61 -3.14 3.01 -13.35
N PHE A 62 -2.66 2.29 -14.38
CA PHE A 62 -3.15 2.48 -15.75
C PHE A 62 -4.60 2.02 -15.93
N ASP A 63 -4.97 0.92 -15.28
CA ASP A 63 -6.34 0.41 -15.20
C ASP A 63 -6.63 -0.20 -13.82
N PRO A 64 -7.05 0.65 -12.84
CA PRO A 64 -7.33 0.22 -11.47
C PRO A 64 -8.52 -0.72 -11.34
N VAL A 65 -9.43 -0.71 -12.31
CA VAL A 65 -10.67 -1.49 -12.26
C VAL A 65 -10.38 -2.92 -12.72
N ALA A 66 -9.58 -3.09 -13.78
CA ALA A 66 -9.09 -4.39 -14.20
C ALA A 66 -8.13 -5.02 -13.18
N ASN A 67 -7.34 -4.19 -12.48
CA ASN A 67 -6.30 -4.64 -11.53
C ASN A 67 -6.71 -4.43 -10.06
N ILE A 68 -7.92 -4.88 -9.69
CA ILE A 68 -8.47 -4.68 -8.34
C ILE A 68 -7.59 -5.24 -7.22
N SER A 69 -6.82 -6.32 -7.47
CA SER A 69 -5.92 -6.92 -6.49
C SER A 69 -4.89 -5.92 -5.94
N TRP A 70 -4.35 -5.05 -6.80
CA TRP A 70 -3.42 -4.01 -6.41
C TRP A 70 -4.10 -2.89 -5.64
N VAL A 71 -5.32 -2.51 -6.01
CA VAL A 71 -6.11 -1.53 -5.24
C VAL A 71 -6.38 -2.06 -3.83
N ARG A 72 -6.75 -3.34 -3.72
CA ARG A 72 -6.91 -4.02 -2.42
C ARG A 72 -5.60 -4.04 -1.65
N ALA A 73 -4.48 -4.31 -2.31
CA ALA A 73 -3.18 -4.33 -1.68
C ALA A 73 -2.80 -2.94 -1.11
N VAL A 74 -3.13 -1.85 -1.80
CA VAL A 74 -2.94 -0.48 -1.27
C VAL A 74 -3.82 -0.24 -0.03
N VAL A 75 -5.07 -0.71 -0.03
CA VAL A 75 -5.96 -0.63 1.14
C VAL A 75 -5.37 -1.41 2.32
N VAL A 76 -4.90 -2.64 2.08
CA VAL A 76 -4.26 -3.47 3.11
C VAL A 76 -2.99 -2.79 3.62
N TYR A 77 -2.15 -2.25 2.73
CA TYR A 77 -0.97 -1.49 3.10
C TYR A 77 -1.34 -0.30 4.02
N ALA A 78 -2.34 0.48 3.67
CA ALA A 78 -2.79 1.62 4.48
C ALA A 78 -3.27 1.20 5.88
N ILE A 79 -3.96 0.05 5.99
CA ILE A 79 -4.37 -0.51 7.28
C ILE A 79 -3.14 -0.96 8.08
N LEU A 80 -2.19 -1.65 7.45
CA LEU A 80 -0.97 -2.12 8.10
C LEU A 80 -0.11 -0.96 8.59
N GLU A 81 -0.03 0.14 7.83
CA GLU A 81 0.67 1.37 8.23
C GLU A 81 0.09 1.97 9.52
N VAL A 82 -1.23 2.03 9.62
CA VAL A 82 -1.94 2.50 10.82
C VAL A 82 -1.67 1.58 12.01
N VAL A 83 -1.77 0.26 11.82
CA VAL A 83 -1.51 -0.74 12.86
C VAL A 83 -0.04 -0.69 13.31
N TYR A 84 0.90 -0.54 12.37
CA TYR A 84 2.32 -0.45 12.64
C TYR A 84 2.62 0.75 13.54
N ASN A 85 2.13 1.94 13.20
CA ASN A 85 2.36 3.15 14.00
C ASN A 85 1.75 3.06 15.41
N ILE A 86 0.57 2.44 15.55
CA ILE A 86 -0.02 2.19 16.88
C ILE A 86 0.86 1.22 17.66
N PHE A 87 1.34 0.15 17.02
CA PHE A 87 2.19 -0.84 17.66
C PHE A 87 3.53 -0.24 18.10
N THR A 88 4.20 0.54 17.25
CA THR A 88 5.48 1.17 17.61
C THR A 88 5.33 2.19 18.74
N GLN A 89 4.20 2.91 18.79
CA GLN A 89 3.93 3.83 19.89
C GLN A 89 3.81 3.09 21.23
N ILE A 90 3.20 1.91 21.24
CA ILE A 90 3.03 1.10 22.45
C ILE A 90 4.34 0.37 22.82
N ALA A 91 5.03 -0.19 21.82
CA ALA A 91 6.17 -1.07 22.05
C ALA A 91 7.46 -0.31 22.38
N ILE A 92 7.72 0.81 21.71
CA ILE A 92 8.98 1.55 21.79
C ILE A 92 8.80 3.07 21.94
N GLY A 93 7.57 3.56 22.12
CA GLY A 93 7.27 4.97 22.38
C GLY A 93 7.47 5.90 21.17
N THR A 94 7.54 5.34 19.95
CA THR A 94 7.73 6.11 18.71
C THR A 94 6.46 6.13 17.88
N PHE A 95 6.02 7.32 17.47
CA PHE A 95 4.85 7.51 16.63
C PHE A 95 5.12 8.51 15.52
N ASP A 96 4.94 8.06 14.27
CA ASP A 96 4.97 8.95 13.11
C ASP A 96 3.54 9.38 12.77
N ILE A 97 3.16 10.56 13.27
CA ILE A 97 1.85 11.16 13.00
C ILE A 97 1.61 11.42 11.51
N VAL A 98 2.67 11.72 10.75
CA VAL A 98 2.56 12.04 9.32
C VAL A 98 2.22 10.78 8.54
N ALA A 99 2.99 9.70 8.75
CA ALA A 99 2.73 8.41 8.11
C ALA A 99 1.33 7.88 8.47
N PHE A 100 0.94 7.99 9.75
CA PHE A 100 -0.37 7.58 10.23
C PHE A 100 -1.52 8.32 9.53
N ILE A 101 -1.47 9.65 9.45
CA ILE A 101 -2.51 10.46 8.79
C ILE A 101 -2.55 10.13 7.30
N ILE A 102 -1.39 10.00 6.63
CA ILE A 102 -1.32 9.66 5.21
C ILE A 102 -1.96 8.29 4.94
N GLY A 103 -1.68 7.29 5.78
CA GLY A 103 -2.32 5.97 5.68
C GLY A 103 -3.84 6.06 5.72
N ILE A 104 -4.39 6.80 6.70
CA ILE A 104 -5.84 7.02 6.81
C ILE A 104 -6.39 7.75 5.58
N LEU A 105 -5.72 8.80 5.11
CA LEU A 105 -6.14 9.56 3.95
C LEU A 105 -6.15 8.70 2.68
N ILE A 106 -5.12 7.90 2.43
CA ILE A 106 -5.07 7.00 1.28
C ILE A 106 -6.24 6.01 1.32
N ALA A 107 -6.48 5.37 2.47
CA ALA A 107 -7.59 4.44 2.63
C ALA A 107 -8.95 5.13 2.37
N ALA A 108 -9.17 6.29 2.97
CA ALA A 108 -10.41 7.06 2.81
C ALA A 108 -10.63 7.49 1.35
N VAL A 109 -9.60 8.03 0.70
CA VAL A 109 -9.70 8.50 -0.68
C VAL A 109 -9.95 7.32 -1.64
N ILE A 110 -9.31 6.17 -1.45
CA ILE A 110 -9.61 4.98 -2.26
C ILE A 110 -11.07 4.54 -2.08
N LEU A 111 -11.59 4.48 -0.85
CA LEU A 111 -12.98 4.09 -0.59
C LEU A 111 -14.01 5.06 -1.23
N VAL A 112 -13.65 6.33 -1.36
CA VAL A 112 -14.49 7.36 -2.02
C VAL A 112 -14.38 7.29 -3.54
N LEU A 113 -13.16 7.16 -4.08
CA LEU A 113 -12.90 7.20 -5.51
C LEU A 113 -13.23 5.88 -6.22
N TYR A 114 -13.17 4.75 -5.51
CA TYR A 114 -13.38 3.44 -6.13
C TYR A 114 -14.85 3.23 -6.50
N PRO A 115 -15.16 2.87 -7.76
CA PRO A 115 -16.53 2.80 -8.22
C PRO A 115 -17.36 1.67 -7.61
N ASN A 116 -16.71 0.57 -7.22
CA ASN A 116 -17.39 -0.60 -6.66
C ASN A 116 -16.84 -0.94 -5.28
N LYS A 117 -17.26 -0.19 -4.25
CA LYS A 117 -16.76 -0.34 -2.86
C LYS A 117 -16.88 -1.76 -2.30
N PRO A 118 -17.98 -2.50 -2.52
CA PRO A 118 -18.07 -3.89 -2.07
C PRO A 118 -16.99 -4.80 -2.67
N ALA A 119 -16.51 -4.50 -3.87
CA ALA A 119 -15.46 -5.29 -4.52
C ALA A 119 -14.08 -5.06 -3.90
N LEU A 120 -13.87 -3.99 -3.12
CA LEU A 120 -12.60 -3.78 -2.40
C LEU A 120 -12.40 -4.77 -1.25
N TRP A 121 -13.48 -5.32 -0.73
CA TRP A 121 -13.42 -6.36 0.28
C TRP A 121 -13.29 -7.73 -0.40
N MET A 122 -12.73 -8.71 0.31
CA MET A 122 -12.83 -10.09 -0.13
C MET A 122 -14.32 -10.46 -0.17
N GLN A 123 -14.92 -10.40 -1.36
CA GLN A 123 -16.15 -11.13 -1.60
C GLN A 123 -15.78 -12.59 -1.42
N GLY A 124 -16.29 -13.18 -0.33
CA GLY A 124 -16.19 -14.61 -0.09
C GLY A 124 -16.77 -15.31 -1.31
N GLY A 125 -15.89 -15.74 -2.21
CA GLY A 125 -16.25 -16.70 -3.22
C GLY A 125 -16.76 -17.91 -2.44
N THR A 126 -18.04 -18.21 -2.61
CA THR A 126 -18.58 -19.55 -2.40
C THR A 126 -17.52 -20.59 -2.74
N PRO A 127 -17.26 -21.59 -1.87
CA PRO A 127 -16.33 -22.66 -2.19
C PRO A 127 -16.70 -23.16 -3.57
N SER A 128 -15.73 -23.17 -4.49
CA SER A 128 -15.90 -23.82 -5.78
C SER A 128 -16.51 -25.17 -5.47
N GLY A 129 -17.76 -25.37 -5.88
CA GLY A 129 -18.42 -26.64 -5.76
C GLY A 129 -17.51 -27.66 -6.41
N ALA A 130 -16.89 -28.50 -5.58
CA ALA A 130 -16.50 -29.83 -6.00
C ALA A 130 -17.78 -30.48 -6.53
N ARG A 131 -17.97 -30.39 -7.84
CA ARG A 131 -19.06 -31.03 -8.56
C ARG A 131 -18.43 -31.96 -9.58
N ALA A 132 -18.65 -33.24 -9.28
CA ALA A 132 -18.50 -34.46 -10.08
C ALA A 132 -17.06 -34.91 -10.35
#